data_AF-A0A7X6L4T1-F1
#
_entry.id   AF-A0A7X6L4T1-F1
#
_cell.length_a   1.000
_cell.length_b   1.000
_cell.length_c   1.000
_cell.angle_alpha   90.00
_cell.angle_beta   90.00
_cell.angle_gamma   90.00
#
_symmetry.space_group_name_H-M   'P 1'
#
loop_
_entity.id
_entity.type
_entity.pdbx_description
1 polymer ?
#
loop_
_entity_poly.entity_id
_entity_poly.type
_entity_poly.pdbx_seq_one_letter_code
_entity_poly.pdbx_strand_id
1 'polypeptide(L)'
;MRIAELSRASGVPSATIKYYVREGLLPSGVRTHRNQAEYSEAHVSRLRLIRALVDIGGVSIEAAKELLAALDSGSLSARESLGHVQYALGGRRSQVGDEQREAAAEDVAALLDRRGWRIHDDSPARGTLVDVCAALRMLGHDDVVAAMDDYAGAGEAIAATDIALVRNQPGLERMTETAIVGTILGDTLLAALRRLAQEHLSSTLLPPEDDADRAAGEV
;
A
#
# COMPACT_ATOMS: atom_id res chain seq x y z
N MET A 1 -24.15 -17.33 -12.46
CA MET A 1 -24.09 -17.72 -11.04
C MET A 1 -25.15 -16.98 -10.24
N ARG A 2 -25.80 -17.64 -9.27
CA ARG A 2 -26.70 -16.99 -8.29
C ARG A 2 -25.90 -16.40 -7.12
N ILE A 3 -26.51 -15.53 -6.31
CA ILE A 3 -25.81 -14.85 -5.21
C ILE A 3 -25.18 -15.81 -4.18
N ALA A 4 -25.82 -16.96 -3.92
CA ALA A 4 -25.27 -17.97 -3.01
C ALA A 4 -24.03 -18.67 -3.58
N GLU A 5 -23.99 -18.87 -4.90
CA GLU A 5 -22.82 -19.42 -5.59
C GLU A 5 -21.69 -18.38 -5.65
N LEU A 6 -22.02 -17.12 -5.94
CA LEU A 6 -21.08 -16.00 -5.92
C LEU A 6 -20.42 -15.85 -4.55
N SER A 7 -21.22 -15.93 -3.48
CA SER A 7 -20.74 -15.90 -2.09
C SER A 7 -19.71 -17.00 -1.82
N ARG A 8 -20.03 -18.26 -2.20
CA ARG A 8 -19.09 -19.38 -2.03
C ARG A 8 -17.82 -19.23 -2.87
N ALA A 9 -17.92 -18.78 -4.12
CA ALA A 9 -16.78 -18.67 -5.03
C ALA A 9 -15.82 -17.51 -4.68
N SER A 10 -16.36 -16.42 -4.13
CA SER A 10 -15.61 -15.24 -3.71
C SER A 10 -15.16 -15.28 -2.25
N GLY A 11 -15.83 -16.08 -1.41
CA GLY A 11 -15.66 -16.07 0.05
C GLY A 11 -16.29 -14.85 0.74
N VAL A 12 -17.11 -14.06 0.04
CA VAL A 12 -17.76 -12.85 0.57
C VAL A 12 -19.22 -13.16 0.94
N PRO A 13 -19.68 -12.89 2.18
CA PRO A 13 -21.06 -13.16 2.59
C PRO A 13 -22.09 -12.44 1.70
N SER A 14 -23.23 -13.09 1.45
CA SER A 14 -24.30 -12.56 0.58
C SER A 14 -24.82 -11.18 1.03
N ALA A 15 -24.79 -10.88 2.33
CA ALA A 15 -25.14 -9.56 2.86
C ALA A 15 -24.11 -8.49 2.46
N THR A 16 -22.82 -8.81 2.58
CA THR A 16 -21.70 -7.95 2.16
C THR A 16 -21.68 -7.73 0.66
N ILE A 17 -22.01 -8.76 -0.14
CA ILE A 17 -22.17 -8.61 -1.60
C ILE A 17 -23.27 -7.59 -1.93
N LYS A 18 -24.44 -7.68 -1.28
CA LYS A 18 -25.53 -6.70 -1.47
C LYS A 18 -25.12 -5.30 -1.02
N TYR A 19 -24.34 -5.21 0.07
CA TYR A 19 -23.76 -3.96 0.53
C TYR A 19 -22.87 -3.34 -0.55
N TYR A 20 -21.87 -4.08 -1.08
CA TYR A 20 -20.98 -3.57 -2.13
C TYR A 20 -21.72 -3.17 -3.42
N VAL A 21 -22.79 -3.87 -3.80
CA VAL A 21 -23.64 -3.45 -4.93
C VAL A 21 -24.34 -2.12 -4.64
N ARG A 22 -24.87 -1.94 -3.43
CA ARG A 22 -25.54 -0.70 -3.02
C ARG A 22 -24.57 0.47 -2.94
N GLU A 23 -23.38 0.23 -2.39
CA GLU A 23 -22.34 1.26 -2.29
C GLU A 23 -21.65 1.53 -3.65
N GLY A 24 -21.92 0.73 -4.69
CA GLY A 24 -21.38 0.93 -6.05
C GLY A 24 -19.98 0.36 -6.29
N LEU A 25 -19.46 -0.47 -5.37
CA LEU A 25 -18.17 -1.15 -5.55
C LEU A 25 -18.29 -2.32 -6.51
N LEU A 26 -19.43 -3.00 -6.53
CA LEU A 26 -19.68 -4.14 -7.42
C LEU A 26 -20.81 -3.80 -8.41
N PRO A 27 -20.62 -4.00 -9.72
CA PRO A 27 -21.70 -3.91 -10.68
C PRO A 27 -22.90 -4.79 -10.28
N SER A 28 -24.11 -4.30 -10.57
CA SER A 28 -25.31 -5.08 -10.33
C SER A 28 -25.34 -6.31 -11.25
N GLY A 29 -25.69 -7.46 -10.70
CA GLY A 29 -25.95 -8.66 -11.50
C GLY A 29 -27.12 -8.46 -12.46
N VAL A 30 -27.12 -9.21 -13.56
CA VAL A 30 -28.16 -9.15 -14.59
C VAL A 30 -29.47 -9.68 -14.00
N ARG A 31 -30.50 -8.83 -13.94
CA ARG A 31 -31.80 -9.24 -13.39
C ARG A 31 -32.45 -10.26 -14.32
N THR A 32 -32.74 -11.44 -13.79
CA THR A 32 -33.42 -12.54 -14.51
C THR A 32 -34.85 -12.74 -14.02
N HIS A 33 -35.17 -12.30 -12.80
CA HIS A 33 -36.54 -12.28 -12.27
C HIS A 33 -36.68 -11.17 -11.21
N ARG A 34 -37.90 -10.90 -10.72
CA ARG A 34 -38.20 -9.84 -9.73
C ARG A 34 -37.22 -9.83 -8.54
N ASN A 35 -36.86 -11.01 -8.02
CA ASN A 35 -35.94 -11.21 -6.88
C ASN A 35 -34.69 -12.03 -7.25
N GLN A 36 -34.33 -12.12 -8.53
CA GLN A 36 -33.19 -12.92 -8.96
C GLN A 36 -32.27 -12.15 -9.91
N ALA A 37 -30.97 -12.25 -9.63
CA ALA A 37 -29.91 -11.74 -10.48
C ALA A 37 -28.93 -12.87 -10.82
N GLU A 38 -28.30 -12.75 -11.98
CA GLU A 38 -27.18 -13.59 -12.39
C GLU A 38 -25.88 -12.79 -12.40
N TYR A 39 -24.83 -13.45 -11.93
CA TYR A 39 -23.48 -12.93 -11.81
C TYR A 39 -22.51 -13.77 -12.63
N SER A 40 -21.46 -13.13 -13.12
CA SER A 40 -20.39 -13.73 -13.93
C SER A 40 -19.09 -13.91 -13.13
N GLU A 41 -18.12 -14.61 -13.69
CA GLU A 41 -16.76 -14.73 -13.12
C GLU A 41 -16.09 -13.36 -12.91
N ALA A 42 -16.39 -12.37 -13.74
CA ALA A 42 -15.91 -11.00 -13.52
C ALA A 42 -16.35 -10.42 -12.16
N HIS A 43 -17.53 -10.81 -11.67
CA HIS A 43 -17.98 -10.43 -10.33
C HIS A 43 -17.19 -11.14 -9.23
N VAL A 44 -16.75 -12.40 -9.47
CA VAL A 44 -15.89 -13.13 -8.53
C VAL A 44 -14.53 -12.45 -8.43
N SER A 45 -13.89 -12.16 -9.57
CA SER A 45 -12.60 -11.46 -9.61
C SER A 45 -12.69 -10.09 -8.93
N ARG A 46 -13.74 -9.33 -9.23
CA ARG A 46 -13.95 -8.02 -8.60
C ARG A 46 -14.21 -8.10 -7.10
N LEU A 47 -14.96 -9.09 -6.63
CA LEU A 47 -15.16 -9.30 -5.19
C LEU A 47 -13.86 -9.66 -4.46
N ARG A 48 -12.98 -10.45 -5.09
CA ARG A 48 -11.65 -10.75 -4.54
C ARG A 48 -10.79 -9.49 -4.46
N LEU A 49 -10.84 -8.64 -5.48
CA LEU A 49 -10.16 -7.34 -5.49
C LEU A 49 -10.70 -6.43 -4.38
N ILE A 50 -12.02 -6.26 -4.27
CA ILE A 50 -12.63 -5.44 -3.20
C ILE A 50 -12.18 -5.92 -1.82
N ARG A 51 -12.18 -7.24 -1.58
CA ARG A 51 -11.73 -7.83 -0.33
C ARG A 51 -10.25 -7.55 -0.04
N ALA A 52 -9.40 -7.67 -1.05
CA ALA A 52 -7.99 -7.32 -0.91
C ALA A 52 -7.81 -5.86 -0.50
N LEU A 53 -8.50 -4.93 -1.15
CA LEU A 53 -8.37 -3.49 -0.87
C LEU A 53 -8.91 -3.13 0.52
N VAL A 54 -10.10 -3.62 0.89
CA VAL A 54 -10.82 -3.18 2.10
C VAL A 54 -10.40 -4.00 3.32
N ASP A 55 -10.48 -5.33 3.25
CA ASP A 55 -10.30 -6.18 4.44
C ASP A 55 -8.82 -6.36 4.80
N ILE A 56 -7.94 -6.38 3.80
CA ILE A 56 -6.50 -6.63 3.98
C ILE A 56 -5.70 -5.32 3.87
N GLY A 57 -6.00 -4.50 2.87
CA GLY A 57 -5.33 -3.22 2.62
C GLY A 57 -5.79 -2.08 3.53
N GLY A 58 -6.89 -2.25 4.27
CA GLY A 58 -7.42 -1.21 5.17
C GLY A 58 -7.89 0.05 4.45
N VAL A 59 -8.14 -0.03 3.13
CA VAL A 59 -8.59 1.11 2.32
C VAL A 59 -10.04 1.42 2.63
N SER A 60 -10.38 2.71 2.78
CA SER A 60 -11.75 3.12 3.01
C SER A 60 -12.66 2.75 1.83
N ILE A 61 -13.95 2.62 2.10
CA ILE A 61 -14.94 2.29 1.06
C ILE A 61 -14.97 3.39 -0.02
N GLU A 62 -14.84 4.66 0.34
CA GLU A 62 -14.76 5.74 -0.66
C GLU A 62 -13.52 5.62 -1.55
N ALA A 63 -12.33 5.44 -0.97
CA ALA A 63 -11.09 5.31 -1.73
C ALA A 63 -11.10 4.06 -2.63
N ALA A 64 -11.66 2.94 -2.15
CA ALA A 64 -11.82 1.74 -2.96
C ALA A 64 -12.74 1.98 -4.17
N LYS A 65 -13.81 2.78 -4.03
CA LYS A 65 -14.69 3.13 -5.16
C LYS A 65 -13.98 3.96 -6.22
N GLU A 66 -13.21 4.96 -5.81
CA GLU A 66 -12.45 5.80 -6.73
C GLU A 66 -11.44 4.97 -7.53
N LEU A 67 -10.71 4.07 -6.86
CA LEU A 67 -9.74 3.18 -7.49
C LEU A 67 -10.39 2.19 -8.46
N LEU A 68 -11.51 1.60 -8.07
CA LEU A 68 -12.23 0.66 -8.91
C LEU A 68 -12.87 1.35 -10.13
N ALA A 69 -13.37 2.58 -9.99
CA ALA A 69 -13.88 3.36 -11.10
C ALA A 69 -12.77 3.75 -12.10
N ALA A 70 -11.59 4.09 -11.57
CA ALA A 70 -10.37 4.34 -12.34
C ALA A 70 -9.91 3.11 -13.15
N LEU A 71 -10.09 1.90 -12.61
CA LEU A 71 -9.85 0.64 -13.34
C LEU A 71 -10.90 0.43 -14.43
N ASP A 72 -12.17 0.61 -14.11
CA ASP A 72 -13.29 0.34 -15.02
C ASP A 72 -13.32 1.28 -16.23
N SER A 73 -12.82 2.52 -16.09
CA SER A 73 -12.79 3.48 -17.19
C SER A 73 -11.75 3.15 -18.26
N GLY A 74 -10.76 2.30 -17.94
CA GLY A 74 -9.64 1.95 -18.84
C GLY A 74 -8.83 3.16 -19.33
N SER A 75 -9.06 4.34 -18.75
CA SER A 75 -8.56 5.63 -19.23
C SER A 75 -7.21 6.01 -18.61
N LEU A 76 -6.77 5.26 -17.61
CA LEU A 76 -5.53 5.51 -16.90
C LEU A 76 -4.50 4.46 -17.31
N SER A 77 -3.33 4.93 -17.72
CA SER A 77 -2.15 4.08 -17.80
C SER A 77 -1.79 3.56 -16.40
N ALA A 78 -1.12 2.41 -16.32
CA ALA A 78 -0.69 1.82 -15.05
C ALA A 78 0.10 2.82 -14.16
N ARG A 79 0.80 3.77 -14.78
CA ARG A 79 1.51 4.87 -14.11
C ARG A 79 0.56 5.86 -13.42
N GLU A 80 -0.51 6.25 -14.10
CA GLU A 80 -1.48 7.20 -13.56
C GLU A 80 -2.30 6.56 -12.44
N SER A 81 -2.69 5.29 -12.59
CA SER A 81 -3.37 4.53 -11.53
C SER A 81 -2.51 4.38 -10.27
N LEU A 82 -1.20 4.15 -10.41
CA LEU A 82 -0.27 4.11 -9.29
C LEU A 82 -0.20 5.44 -8.54
N GLY A 83 -0.16 6.56 -9.27
CA GLY A 83 -0.20 7.90 -8.69
C GLY A 83 -1.49 8.17 -7.91
N HIS A 84 -2.64 7.73 -8.44
CA HIS A 84 -3.94 7.85 -7.77
C HIS A 84 -4.03 7.01 -6.48
N VAL A 85 -3.51 5.78 -6.47
CA VAL A 85 -3.44 4.95 -5.25
C VAL A 85 -2.60 5.62 -4.17
N GLN A 86 -1.41 6.10 -4.52
CA GLN A 86 -0.52 6.78 -3.58
C GLN A 86 -1.16 8.04 -2.99
N TYR A 87 -1.93 8.79 -3.80
CA TYR A 87 -2.69 9.93 -3.33
C TYR A 87 -3.78 9.55 -2.32
N ALA A 88 -4.54 8.48 -2.61
CA ALA A 88 -5.60 8.01 -1.72
C ALA A 88 -5.08 7.47 -0.37
N LEU A 89 -3.86 6.92 -0.35
CA LEU A 89 -3.21 6.39 0.86
C LEU A 89 -2.47 7.48 1.68
N GLY A 90 -2.04 8.58 1.07
CA GLY A 90 -1.16 9.59 1.67
C GLY A 90 -1.78 10.62 2.63
N GLY A 91 -3.03 10.42 3.06
CA GLY A 91 -3.82 11.47 3.73
C GLY A 91 -3.63 11.62 5.24
N ARG A 92 -2.44 11.99 5.76
CA ARG A 92 -2.28 12.56 7.12
C ARG A 92 -1.15 13.59 7.18
N ARG A 93 -1.51 14.89 7.20
CA ARG A 93 -0.56 15.99 7.45
C ARG A 93 -0.28 16.09 8.95
N SER A 94 0.98 16.04 9.36
CA SER A 94 1.40 16.32 10.74
C SER A 94 1.68 17.81 10.94
N GLN A 95 1.32 18.34 12.11
CA GLN A 95 1.72 19.69 12.57
C GLN A 95 3.16 19.64 13.09
N VAL A 96 4.14 19.71 12.18
CA VAL A 96 5.56 19.86 12.54
C VAL A 96 5.96 21.33 12.32
N GLY A 97 6.87 21.86 13.15
CA GLY A 97 7.36 23.24 13.01
C GLY A 97 8.03 23.51 11.66
N ASP A 98 7.88 24.73 11.15
CA ASP A 98 8.29 25.11 9.79
C ASP A 98 9.79 24.88 9.52
N GLU A 99 10.65 25.15 10.50
CA GLU A 99 12.11 24.97 10.40
C GLU A 99 12.52 23.49 10.23
N GLN A 100 11.94 22.56 11.01
CA GLN A 100 12.26 21.14 10.90
C GLN A 100 11.76 20.54 9.58
N ARG A 101 10.65 21.08 9.06
CA ARG A 101 10.09 20.67 7.78
C ARG A 101 10.93 21.15 6.60
N GLU A 102 11.50 22.35 6.68
CA GLU A 102 12.42 22.87 5.67
C GLU A 102 13.70 22.02 5.60
N ALA A 103 14.37 21.78 6.74
CA ALA A 103 15.55 20.92 6.79
C ALA A 103 15.27 19.48 6.31
N ALA A 104 14.10 18.93 6.65
CA ALA A 104 13.67 17.63 6.14
C ALA A 104 13.44 17.62 4.61
N ALA A 105 12.93 18.72 4.05
CA ALA A 105 12.75 18.86 2.61
C ALA A 105 14.08 18.91 1.86
N GLU A 106 15.09 19.59 2.42
CA GLU A 106 16.45 19.62 1.88
C GLU A 106 17.08 18.22 1.83
N ASP A 107 16.97 17.45 2.91
CA ASP A 107 17.50 16.08 2.95
C ASP A 107 16.82 15.15 1.95
N VAL A 108 15.49 15.24 1.84
CA VAL A 108 14.75 14.47 0.85
C VAL A 108 15.17 14.86 -0.57
N ALA A 109 15.35 16.15 -0.85
CA ALA A 109 15.85 16.60 -2.14
C ALA A 109 17.27 16.06 -2.41
N ALA A 110 18.15 16.10 -1.42
CA ALA A 110 19.51 15.57 -1.54
C ALA A 110 19.53 14.05 -1.75
N LEU A 111 18.63 13.30 -1.10
CA LEU A 111 18.46 11.86 -1.34
C LEU A 111 18.03 11.59 -2.78
N LEU A 112 17.00 12.29 -3.27
CA LEU A 112 16.47 12.13 -4.63
C LEU A 112 17.56 12.42 -5.67
N ASP A 113 18.35 13.47 -5.46
CA ASP A 113 19.47 13.83 -6.35
C ASP A 113 20.57 12.77 -6.35
N ARG A 114 21.05 12.35 -5.17
CA ARG A 114 22.08 11.29 -5.03
C ARG A 114 21.68 9.98 -5.71
N ARG A 115 20.40 9.60 -5.58
CA ARG A 115 19.85 8.38 -6.17
C ARG A 115 19.46 8.55 -7.64
N GLY A 116 19.49 9.77 -8.17
CA GLY A 116 19.06 10.08 -9.53
C GLY A 116 17.57 9.86 -9.78
N TRP A 117 16.74 9.87 -8.72
CA TRP A 117 15.30 9.65 -8.83
C TRP A 117 14.60 10.89 -9.37
N ARG A 118 13.83 10.71 -10.45
CA ARG A 118 13.03 11.77 -11.06
C ARG A 118 11.59 11.68 -10.57
N ILE A 119 11.27 12.41 -9.50
CA ILE A 119 9.95 12.47 -8.88
C ILE A 119 9.41 13.91 -9.00
N HIS A 120 8.12 14.05 -9.32
CA HIS A 120 7.47 15.37 -9.39
C HIS A 120 7.43 16.05 -8.00
N ASP A 121 7.50 17.39 -7.98
CA ASP A 121 7.46 18.19 -6.74
C ASP A 121 6.16 17.97 -5.95
N ASP A 122 5.06 17.75 -6.66
CA ASP A 122 3.71 17.57 -6.15
C ASP A 122 3.43 16.12 -5.67
N SER A 123 4.44 15.24 -5.69
CA SER A 123 4.29 13.85 -5.30
C SER A 123 3.85 13.73 -3.83
N PRO A 124 2.70 13.06 -3.54
CA PRO A 124 2.27 12.83 -2.17
C PRO A 124 3.30 12.03 -1.35
N ALA A 125 3.95 11.04 -1.98
CA ALA A 125 4.98 10.22 -1.33
C ALA A 125 6.20 11.06 -0.92
N ARG A 126 6.59 12.04 -1.74
CA ARG A 126 7.65 13.00 -1.37
C ARG A 126 7.24 13.81 -0.15
N GLY A 127 6.01 14.34 -0.13
CA GLY A 127 5.48 15.08 1.02
C GLY A 127 5.44 14.25 2.30
N THR A 128 4.99 12.99 2.21
CA THR A 128 5.00 12.05 3.35
C THR A 128 6.40 11.80 3.89
N LEU A 129 7.39 11.58 3.02
CA LEU A 129 8.76 11.36 3.46
C LEU A 129 9.33 12.58 4.20
N VAL A 130 9.06 13.80 3.69
CA VAL A 130 9.44 15.05 4.37
C VAL A 130 8.82 15.12 5.77
N ASP A 131 7.51 14.87 5.89
CA ASP A 131 6.82 14.94 7.18
C ASP A 131 7.36 13.89 8.18
N VAL A 132 7.71 12.68 7.71
CA VAL A 132 8.33 11.63 8.53
C VAL A 132 9.73 12.03 9.00
N CYS A 133 10.57 12.59 8.11
CA CYS A 133 11.91 13.05 8.47
C CYS A 133 11.85 14.19 9.49
N ALA A 134 10.93 15.14 9.29
CA ALA A 134 10.72 16.24 10.23
C ALA A 134 10.29 15.73 11.61
N ALA A 135 9.43 14.71 11.67
CA ALA A 135 9.03 14.07 12.92
C ALA A 135 10.19 13.32 13.60
N LEU A 136 11.01 12.58 12.86
CA LEU A 136 12.18 11.88 13.40
C LEU A 136 13.19 12.86 14.02
N ARG A 137 13.43 13.99 13.36
CA ARG A 137 14.29 15.05 13.87
C ARG A 137 13.78 15.68 15.16
N MET A 138 12.50 16.01 15.19
CA MET A 138 11.86 16.53 16.40
C MET A 138 12.00 15.57 17.59
N LEU A 139 12.10 14.26 17.32
CA LEU A 139 12.34 13.22 18.31
C LEU A 139 13.84 12.95 18.59
N GLY A 140 14.76 13.63 17.90
CA GLY A 140 16.21 13.48 18.08
C GLY A 140 16.83 12.27 17.37
N HIS A 141 16.15 11.70 16.36
CA HIS A 141 16.59 10.52 15.61
C HIS A 141 17.26 10.89 14.27
N ASP A 142 18.25 11.80 14.31
CA ASP A 142 19.01 12.20 13.12
C ASP A 142 19.82 11.04 12.49
N ASP A 143 20.20 10.05 13.30
CA ASP A 143 20.85 8.81 12.86
C ASP A 143 19.96 7.99 11.91
N VAL A 144 18.67 7.93 12.19
CA VAL A 144 17.69 7.24 11.34
C VAL A 144 17.49 8.00 10.03
N VAL A 145 17.49 9.33 10.08
CA VAL A 145 17.43 10.18 8.87
C VAL A 145 18.70 10.00 8.04
N ALA A 146 19.88 9.91 8.67
CA ALA A 146 21.13 9.65 7.96
C ALA A 146 21.16 8.27 7.27
N ALA A 147 20.49 7.26 7.85
CA ALA A 147 20.37 5.92 7.28
C ALA A 147 19.35 5.82 6.12
N MET A 148 18.66 6.91 5.74
CA MET A 148 17.64 6.89 4.68
C MET A 148 18.17 6.36 3.34
N ASP A 149 19.45 6.56 3.05
CA ASP A 149 20.05 6.08 1.80
C ASP A 149 20.03 4.54 1.72
N ASP A 150 20.32 3.84 2.83
CA ASP A 150 20.24 2.38 2.88
C ASP A 150 18.80 1.88 2.67
N TYR A 151 17.82 2.56 3.31
CA TYR A 151 16.41 2.26 3.08
C TYR A 151 15.98 2.54 1.64
N ALA A 152 16.51 3.59 1.01
CA ALA A 152 16.25 3.89 -0.39
C ALA A 152 16.76 2.79 -1.32
N GLY A 153 17.95 2.23 -1.04
CA GLY A 153 18.49 1.09 -1.79
C GLY A 153 17.62 -0.17 -1.68
N ALA A 154 17.11 -0.47 -0.48
CA ALA A 154 16.15 -1.55 -0.30
C ALA A 154 14.82 -1.26 -1.05
N GLY A 155 14.37 -0.01 -1.02
CA GLY A 155 13.20 0.46 -1.75
C GLY A 155 13.33 0.29 -3.26
N GLU A 156 14.50 0.54 -3.85
CA GLU A 156 14.77 0.31 -5.28
C GLU A 156 14.64 -1.16 -5.66
N ALA A 157 15.17 -2.06 -4.84
CA ALA A 157 15.10 -3.51 -5.09
C ALA A 157 13.63 -4.01 -5.06
N ILE A 158 12.85 -3.50 -4.11
CA ILE A 158 11.41 -3.77 -4.01
C ILE A 158 10.69 -3.22 -5.25
N ALA A 159 10.86 -1.93 -5.56
CA ALA A 159 10.21 -1.28 -6.68
C ALA A 159 10.55 -1.93 -8.03
N ALA A 160 11.80 -2.37 -8.22
CA ALA A 160 12.20 -3.11 -9.42
C ALA A 160 11.45 -4.44 -9.55
N THR A 161 11.23 -5.14 -8.44
CA THR A 161 10.45 -6.37 -8.39
C THR A 161 8.98 -6.11 -8.73
N ASP A 162 8.38 -5.08 -8.13
CA ASP A 162 6.99 -4.71 -8.35
C ASP A 162 6.72 -4.32 -9.80
N ILE A 163 7.59 -3.48 -10.38
CA ILE A 163 7.49 -3.07 -11.78
C ILE A 163 7.67 -4.26 -12.73
N ALA A 164 8.52 -5.24 -12.39
CA ALA A 164 8.66 -6.46 -13.18
C ALA A 164 7.38 -7.31 -13.15
N LEU A 165 6.73 -7.44 -11.98
CA LEU A 165 5.45 -8.15 -11.85
C LEU A 165 4.35 -7.51 -12.70
N VAL A 166 4.26 -6.17 -12.69
CA VAL A 166 3.32 -5.43 -13.53
C VAL A 166 3.64 -5.62 -15.01
N ARG A 167 4.91 -5.46 -15.41
CA ARG A 167 5.33 -5.54 -16.83
C ARG A 167 5.07 -6.91 -17.46
N ASN A 168 5.10 -7.97 -16.67
CA ASN A 168 4.92 -9.34 -17.14
C ASN A 168 3.43 -9.71 -17.39
N GLN A 169 2.49 -8.81 -17.08
CA GLN A 169 1.07 -9.08 -17.29
C GLN A 169 0.61 -8.79 -18.73
N PRO A 170 -0.22 -9.67 -19.32
CA PRO A 170 -0.72 -9.46 -20.68
C PRO A 170 -1.88 -8.45 -20.69
N GLY A 171 -1.62 -7.26 -21.25
CA GLY A 171 -2.62 -6.23 -21.53
C GLY A 171 -2.75 -5.19 -20.41
N LEU A 172 -3.08 -3.95 -20.79
CA LEU A 172 -3.08 -2.78 -19.90
C LEU A 172 -3.96 -2.97 -18.67
N GLU A 173 -5.15 -3.56 -18.83
CA GLU A 173 -6.11 -3.80 -17.74
C GLU A 173 -5.49 -4.63 -16.60
N ARG A 174 -4.84 -5.75 -16.92
CA ARG A 174 -4.18 -6.61 -15.92
C ARG A 174 -2.93 -5.99 -15.33
N MET A 175 -2.19 -5.19 -16.11
CA MET A 175 -1.06 -4.42 -15.60
C MET A 175 -1.54 -3.42 -14.54
N THR A 176 -2.62 -2.67 -14.83
CA THR A 176 -3.19 -1.69 -13.91
C THR A 176 -3.75 -2.37 -12.66
N GLU A 177 -4.49 -3.46 -12.80
CA GLU A 177 -4.99 -4.25 -11.66
C GLU A 177 -3.84 -4.72 -10.76
N THR A 178 -2.77 -5.28 -11.36
CA THR A 178 -1.59 -5.75 -10.61
C THR A 178 -0.86 -4.62 -9.91
N ALA A 179 -0.77 -3.44 -10.53
CA ALA A 179 -0.14 -2.27 -9.92
C ALA A 179 -0.92 -1.78 -8.69
N ILE A 180 -2.25 -1.70 -8.78
CA ILE A 180 -3.10 -1.25 -7.68
C ILE A 180 -3.07 -2.25 -6.51
N VAL A 181 -3.25 -3.54 -6.81
CA VAL A 181 -3.16 -4.60 -5.81
C VAL A 181 -1.78 -4.63 -5.17
N GLY A 182 -0.73 -4.55 -5.99
CA GLY A 182 0.66 -4.55 -5.56
C GLY A 182 0.98 -3.36 -4.67
N THR A 183 0.39 -2.18 -4.89
CA THR A 183 0.64 -1.01 -4.04
C THR A 183 -0.06 -1.16 -2.68
N ILE A 184 -1.35 -1.52 -2.68
CA ILE A 184 -2.16 -1.53 -1.46
C ILE A 184 -1.84 -2.74 -0.57
N LEU A 185 -1.75 -3.93 -1.17
CA LEU A 185 -1.34 -5.12 -0.43
C LEU A 185 0.17 -5.17 -0.22
N GLY A 186 0.95 -4.52 -1.10
CA GLY A 186 2.41 -4.46 -1.00
C GLY A 186 2.84 -3.78 0.29
N ASP A 187 2.24 -2.65 0.66
CA ASP A 187 2.60 -1.97 1.90
C ASP A 187 2.44 -2.89 3.13
N THR A 188 1.32 -3.63 3.21
CA THR A 188 1.08 -4.61 4.27
C THR A 188 2.05 -5.79 4.21
N LEU A 189 2.30 -6.33 3.02
CA LEU A 189 3.24 -7.42 2.79
C LEU A 189 4.67 -7.03 3.21
N LEU A 190 5.14 -5.87 2.75
CA LEU A 190 6.48 -5.34 3.04
C LEU A 190 6.64 -5.02 4.52
N ALA A 191 5.62 -4.44 5.16
CA ALA A 191 5.63 -4.22 6.60
C ALA A 191 5.76 -5.54 7.38
N ALA A 192 5.03 -6.58 6.98
CA ALA A 192 5.11 -7.91 7.60
C ALA A 192 6.48 -8.56 7.37
N LEU A 193 6.98 -8.57 6.12
CA LEU A 193 8.30 -9.11 5.77
C LEU A 193 9.42 -8.40 6.52
N ARG A 194 9.36 -7.06 6.62
CA ARG A 194 10.34 -6.28 7.38
C ARG A 194 10.34 -6.66 8.86
N ARG A 195 9.17 -6.84 9.49
CA ARG A 195 9.07 -7.27 10.89
C ARG A 195 9.62 -8.67 11.11
N LEU A 196 9.32 -9.61 10.20
CA LEU A 196 9.87 -10.97 10.26
C LEU A 196 11.40 -10.98 10.09
N ALA A 197 11.93 -10.15 9.18
CA ALA A 197 13.37 -10.00 9.01
C ALA A 197 14.02 -9.38 10.25
N GLN A 198 13.38 -8.38 10.88
CA GLN A 198 13.84 -7.80 12.13
C GLN A 198 13.86 -8.80 13.28
N GLU A 199 12.82 -9.64 13.41
CA GLU A 199 12.76 -10.72 14.41
C GLU A 199 13.87 -11.76 14.21
N HIS A 200 14.12 -12.15 12.96
CA HIS A 200 15.21 -13.05 12.63
C HIS A 200 16.58 -12.43 12.95
N LEU A 201 16.80 -11.18 12.52
CA LEU A 201 18.08 -10.50 12.69
C LEU A 201 18.32 -10.07 14.14
N SER A 202 17.30 -9.73 14.91
CA SER A 202 17.46 -9.39 16.33
C SER A 202 18.04 -10.56 17.11
N SER A 203 17.60 -11.79 16.81
CA SER A 203 18.15 -13.00 17.42
C SER A 203 19.63 -13.27 17.11
N THR A 204 20.17 -12.64 16.07
CA THR A 204 21.54 -12.85 15.59
C THR A 204 22.46 -11.66 15.90
N LEU A 205 21.92 -10.43 15.85
CA LEU A 205 22.69 -9.19 15.89
C LEU A 205 22.57 -8.44 17.23
N LEU A 206 21.54 -8.73 18.04
CA LEU A 206 21.41 -8.18 19.38
C LEU A 206 21.94 -9.18 20.41
N PRO A 207 22.53 -8.71 21.52
CA PRO A 207 23.03 -9.59 22.56
C PRO A 207 21.89 -10.45 23.15
N PRO A 208 22.14 -11.73 23.48
CA PRO A 208 21.16 -12.59 24.13
C PRO A 208 20.78 -12.04 25.52
N GLU A 209 19.54 -12.26 25.95
CA GLU A 209 19.00 -11.77 27.24
C GLU A 209 19.84 -12.18 28.47
N ASP A 210 20.62 -13.27 28.37
CA ASP A 210 21.39 -13.86 29.48
C ASP A 210 22.60 -13.03 29.97
N ASP A 211 23.06 -12.02 29.22
CA ASP A 211 24.19 -11.18 29.67
C ASP A 211 23.75 -9.98 30.53
N ALA A 212 22.46 -9.61 30.53
CA ALA A 212 21.95 -8.51 31.36
C ALA A 212 21.81 -8.92 32.84
N ASP A 213 21.42 -10.18 33.12
CA ASP A 213 21.24 -10.68 34.49
C ASP A 213 22.56 -11.08 35.17
N ARG A 214 23.61 -11.41 34.41
CA ARG A 214 24.95 -11.67 34.99
C ARG A 214 25.67 -10.41 35.44
N ALA A 215 25.45 -9.28 34.75
CA ALA A 215 26.04 -8.00 35.12
C ALA A 215 25.38 -7.36 36.36
N ALA A 216 24.13 -7.71 36.68
CA ALA A 216 23.41 -7.21 37.85
C ALA A 216 23.61 -8.05 39.13
N GLY A 217 24.22 -9.23 39.02
CA GLY A 217 24.45 -10.17 40.13
C GLY A 217 25.83 -10.08 40.81
N GLU A 218 26.74 -9.23 40.32
CA GLU A 218 28.05 -8.99 40.92
C GLU A 218 28.18 -7.54 41.41
N VAL A 219 27.40 -7.16 42.43
CA VAL A 219 27.68 -5.99 43.30
C VAL A 219 27.36 -6.33 44.75
#